data_AF-V5XVL7-F1
#
_entry.id   AF-V5XVL7-F1
#
_cell.length_a   1.000
_cell.length_b   1.000
_cell.length_c   1.000
_cell.angle_alpha   90.00
_cell.angle_beta   90.00
_cell.angle_gamma   90.00
#
_symmetry.space_group_name_H-M   'P 1'
#
loop_
_entity.id
_entity.type
_entity.pdbx_description
1 polymer ?
#
loop_
_entity_poly.entity_id
_entity_poly.type
_entity_poly.pdbx_seq_one_letter_code
_entity_poly.pdbx_strand_id
1 'polypeptide(L)'
;MTMKTGSAYDVLFNDRKYKDLLDKVDQFLEETFIMYQRGYRMDIIDEQQKPKVTQIENEFKQFASDKLKRIEARMDEIEEELTRDDVEDPQSELIKRQNLEARLSFYSNSEIMDYIREADAEKIDVFELSLLQKAFDQRLSESEQSQVSFSLTALKQAVLYPFENNEEHDNLAYQFNVLRQIGMANNGSVITKDDEGYVVIKPLADRYNNQLKYAKAKKDGARQQAQ
;
A
#
# COMPACT_ATOMS: atom_id res chain seq x y z
N MET A 1 -1.96 -4.40 18.24
CA MET A 1 -2.83 -4.44 17.04
C MET A 1 -3.97 -3.45 17.19
N THR A 2 -3.79 -2.23 16.72
CA THR A 2 -4.86 -1.24 16.56
C THR A 2 -5.62 -1.58 15.29
N MET A 3 -6.88 -2.02 15.42
CA MET A 3 -7.78 -2.16 14.27
C MET A 3 -7.90 -0.80 13.58
N LYS A 4 -7.37 -0.68 12.36
CA LYS A 4 -7.67 0.44 11.47
C LYS A 4 -9.16 0.42 11.18
N THR A 5 -9.89 1.40 11.70
CA THR A 5 -11.35 1.57 11.56
C THR A 5 -11.76 2.30 10.27
N GLY A 6 -10.83 2.48 9.33
CA GLY A 6 -11.10 3.06 8.01
C GLY A 6 -11.62 2.02 7.01
N SER A 7 -12.44 2.46 6.06
CA SER A 7 -12.82 1.64 4.92
C SER A 7 -11.57 1.37 4.08
N ALA A 8 -11.40 0.16 3.54
CA ALA A 8 -10.30 -0.17 2.62
C ALA A 8 -10.16 0.87 1.48
N TYR A 9 -11.27 1.49 1.09
CA TYR A 9 -11.35 2.47 0.02
C TYR A 9 -10.94 3.90 0.41
N ASP A 10 -10.65 4.18 1.67
CA ASP A 10 -10.22 5.51 2.12
C ASP A 10 -8.87 5.92 1.48
N VAL A 11 -8.05 4.94 1.09
CA VAL A 11 -6.85 5.17 0.26
C VAL A 11 -7.16 5.89 -1.06
N LEU A 12 -8.36 5.70 -1.61
CA LEU A 12 -8.82 6.41 -2.81
C LEU A 12 -9.51 7.71 -2.42
N PHE A 13 -10.49 7.67 -1.51
CA PHE A 13 -11.34 8.81 -1.21
C PHE A 13 -10.65 9.95 -0.45
N ASN A 14 -9.49 9.71 0.17
CA ASN A 14 -8.68 10.77 0.76
C ASN A 14 -7.68 11.39 -0.24
N ASP A 15 -7.51 10.81 -1.43
CA ASP A 15 -6.60 11.30 -2.46
C ASP A 15 -7.24 12.40 -3.30
N ARG A 16 -6.57 13.56 -3.38
CA ARG A 16 -7.05 14.70 -4.16
C ARG A 16 -7.17 14.38 -5.65
N LYS A 17 -6.18 13.69 -6.24
CA LYS A 17 -6.21 13.34 -7.67
C LYS A 17 -7.35 12.38 -7.98
N TYR A 18 -7.69 11.50 -7.04
CA TYR A 18 -8.85 10.63 -7.18
C TYR A 18 -10.16 11.42 -7.19
N LYS A 19 -10.31 12.38 -6.28
CA LYS A 19 -11.48 13.28 -6.26
C LYS A 19 -11.60 14.08 -7.56
N ASP A 20 -10.50 14.63 -8.07
CA ASP A 20 -10.50 15.34 -9.35
C ASP A 20 -10.96 14.45 -10.52
N LEU A 21 -10.64 13.14 -10.49
CA LEU A 21 -11.14 12.17 -11.48
C LEU A 21 -12.63 11.87 -11.31
N LEU A 22 -13.15 11.83 -10.08
CA LEU A 22 -14.59 11.69 -9.84
C LEU A 22 -15.35 12.92 -10.36
N ASP A 23 -14.85 14.13 -10.12
CA ASP A 23 -15.46 15.36 -10.63
C ASP A 23 -15.54 15.35 -12.17
N LYS A 24 -14.51 14.82 -12.85
CA LYS A 24 -14.55 14.62 -14.31
C LYS A 24 -15.63 13.65 -14.75
N VAL A 25 -15.86 12.56 -14.00
CA VAL A 25 -16.93 11.61 -14.27
C VAL A 25 -18.29 12.29 -14.13
N ASP A 26 -18.49 13.08 -13.07
CA ASP A 26 -19.75 13.77 -12.83
C ASP A 26 -20.05 14.79 -13.94
N GLN A 27 -19.05 15.58 -14.34
CA GLN A 27 -19.17 16.51 -15.47
C GLN A 27 -19.52 15.79 -16.78
N PHE A 28 -18.87 14.65 -17.06
CA PHE A 28 -19.15 13.83 -18.24
C PHE A 28 -20.60 13.29 -18.26
N LEU A 29 -21.09 12.81 -17.11
CA LEU A 29 -22.46 12.29 -16.98
C LEU A 29 -23.50 13.42 -17.04
N GLU A 30 -23.20 14.60 -16.50
CA GLU A 30 -24.05 15.78 -16.60
C GLU A 30 -24.15 16.27 -18.05
N GLU A 31 -23.02 16.36 -18.77
CA GLU A 31 -22.99 16.74 -20.18
C GLU A 31 -23.84 15.78 -21.02
N THR A 32 -23.67 14.47 -20.81
CA THR A 32 -24.48 13.42 -21.46
C THR A 32 -25.98 13.64 -21.21
N PHE A 33 -26.37 13.93 -19.97
CA PHE A 33 -27.76 14.21 -19.61
C PHE A 33 -28.30 15.45 -20.32
N ILE A 34 -27.53 16.54 -20.33
CA ILE A 34 -27.93 17.81 -20.96
C ILE A 34 -28.11 17.63 -22.47
N MET A 35 -27.20 16.94 -23.15
CA MET A 35 -27.35 16.64 -24.58
C MET A 35 -28.66 15.89 -24.87
N TYR A 36 -28.97 14.88 -24.05
CA TYR A 36 -30.23 14.14 -24.20
C TYR A 36 -31.47 15.04 -23.98
N GLN A 37 -31.47 15.87 -22.94
CA GLN A 37 -32.57 16.79 -22.65
C GLN A 37 -32.78 17.78 -23.81
N ARG A 38 -31.70 18.33 -24.37
CA ARG A 38 -31.72 19.23 -25.53
C ARG A 38 -32.17 18.57 -26.83
N GLY A 39 -32.37 17.26 -26.84
CA GLY A 39 -32.94 16.54 -27.99
C GLY A 39 -31.93 16.16 -29.06
N TYR A 40 -30.65 16.08 -28.70
CA TYR A 40 -29.63 15.48 -29.57
C TYR A 40 -30.02 14.03 -29.89
N ARG A 41 -29.78 13.60 -31.13
CA ARG A 41 -29.98 12.20 -31.53
C ARG A 41 -28.96 11.31 -30.83
N MET A 42 -29.35 10.05 -30.57
CA MET A 42 -28.51 9.11 -29.81
C MET A 42 -27.17 8.81 -30.50
N ASP A 43 -27.15 8.73 -31.82
CA ASP A 43 -25.93 8.54 -32.61
C ASP A 43 -24.92 9.67 -32.39
N ILE A 44 -25.39 10.92 -32.33
CA ILE A 44 -24.55 12.10 -32.07
C ILE A 44 -24.01 12.10 -30.63
N ILE A 45 -24.85 11.73 -29.66
CA ILE A 45 -24.42 11.62 -28.25
C ILE A 45 -23.34 10.54 -28.14
N ASP A 46 -23.56 9.37 -28.73
CA ASP A 46 -22.61 8.25 -28.71
C ASP A 46 -21.28 8.63 -29.38
N GLU A 47 -21.32 9.31 -30.53
CA GLU A 47 -20.12 9.75 -31.25
C GLU A 47 -19.25 10.69 -30.41
N GLN A 48 -19.86 11.54 -29.57
CA GLN A 48 -19.14 12.48 -28.72
C GLN A 48 -18.73 11.89 -27.36
N GLN A 49 -19.56 11.03 -26.77
CA GLN A 49 -19.39 10.58 -25.38
C GLN A 49 -18.64 9.25 -25.27
N LYS A 50 -18.78 8.31 -26.21
CA LYS A 50 -18.06 7.02 -26.14
C LYS A 50 -16.53 7.17 -26.13
N PRO A 51 -15.91 8.07 -26.92
CA PRO A 51 -14.46 8.29 -26.82
C PRO A 51 -14.03 8.80 -25.44
N LYS A 52 -14.85 9.66 -24.81
CA LYS A 52 -14.60 10.18 -23.45
C LYS A 52 -14.67 9.08 -22.39
N VAL A 53 -15.56 8.09 -22.54
CA VAL A 53 -15.59 6.91 -21.65
C VAL A 53 -14.22 6.24 -21.62
N THR A 54 -13.67 5.88 -22.78
CA THR A 54 -12.37 5.22 -22.87
C THR A 54 -11.24 6.11 -22.35
N GLN A 55 -11.28 7.41 -22.65
CA GLN A 55 -10.28 8.35 -22.14
C GLN A 55 -10.28 8.38 -20.60
N ILE A 56 -11.44 8.60 -19.98
CA ILE A 56 -11.55 8.71 -18.52
C ILE A 56 -11.20 7.36 -17.86
N GLU A 57 -11.63 6.22 -18.40
CA GLU A 57 -11.23 4.90 -17.89
C GLU A 57 -9.71 4.70 -17.91
N ASN A 58 -9.03 5.17 -18.96
CA ASN A 58 -7.56 5.14 -19.01
C ASN A 58 -6.92 6.07 -17.98
N GLU A 59 -7.52 7.23 -17.68
CA GLU A 59 -7.05 8.11 -16.61
C GLU A 59 -7.16 7.43 -15.22
N PHE A 60 -8.24 6.68 -14.95
CA PHE A 60 -8.36 5.88 -13.72
C PHE A 60 -7.31 4.75 -13.66
N LYS A 61 -7.06 4.06 -14.77
CA LYS A 61 -6.00 3.03 -14.84
C LYS A 61 -4.64 3.64 -14.53
N GLN A 62 -4.32 4.75 -15.19
CA GLN A 62 -3.05 5.45 -15.02
C GLN A 62 -2.88 5.95 -13.58
N PHE A 63 -3.92 6.55 -12.99
CA PHE A 63 -3.90 6.96 -11.59
C PHE A 63 -3.58 5.79 -10.65
N ALA A 64 -4.26 4.66 -10.82
CA ALA A 64 -4.06 3.48 -9.98
C ALA A 64 -2.65 2.90 -10.15
N SER A 65 -2.15 2.79 -11.39
CA SER A 65 -0.78 2.35 -11.67
C SER A 65 0.27 3.27 -11.06
N ASP A 66 0.11 4.59 -11.21
CA ASP A 66 1.05 5.56 -10.64
C ASP A 66 1.02 5.57 -9.12
N LYS A 67 -0.17 5.37 -8.53
CA LYS A 67 -0.30 5.29 -7.08
C LYS A 67 0.35 4.03 -6.52
N LEU A 68 0.16 2.87 -7.16
CA LEU A 68 0.85 1.63 -6.79
C LEU A 68 2.37 1.79 -6.84
N LYS A 69 2.91 2.36 -7.93
CA LYS A 69 4.35 2.61 -8.07
C LYS A 69 4.90 3.56 -7.01
N ARG A 70 4.16 4.62 -6.66
CA ARG A 70 4.57 5.54 -5.59
C ARG A 70 4.62 4.87 -4.23
N ILE A 71 3.66 3.99 -3.94
CA ILE A 71 3.61 3.25 -2.68
C ILE A 71 4.79 2.27 -2.61
N GLU A 72 5.01 1.49 -3.68
CA GLU A 72 6.13 0.57 -3.81
C GLU A 72 7.47 1.28 -3.62
N ALA A 73 7.70 2.39 -4.35
CA ALA A 73 8.93 3.17 -4.21
C ALA A 73 9.15 3.70 -2.78
N ARG A 74 8.09 4.14 -2.09
CA ARG A 74 8.23 4.62 -0.69
C ARG A 74 8.52 3.47 0.28
N MET A 75 7.96 2.29 0.04
CA MET A 75 8.30 1.10 0.83
C MET A 75 9.78 0.74 0.63
N ASP A 76 10.25 0.70 -0.62
CA ASP A 76 11.66 0.44 -0.94
C ASP A 76 12.59 1.48 -0.28
N GLU A 77 12.23 2.77 -0.30
CA GLU A 77 12.98 3.83 0.39
C GLU A 77 13.06 3.59 1.91
N ILE A 78 11.97 3.20 2.56
CA ILE A 78 11.96 2.90 4.00
C ILE A 78 12.86 1.69 4.30
N GLU A 79 12.81 0.66 3.46
CA GLU A 79 13.67 -0.52 3.59
C GLU A 79 15.15 -0.12 3.48
N GLU A 80 15.52 0.71 2.49
CA GLU A 80 16.87 1.23 2.35
C GLU A 80 17.27 2.13 3.54
N GLU A 81 16.41 3.05 3.98
CA GLU A 81 16.66 3.95 5.12
C GLU A 81 16.94 3.17 6.41
N LEU A 82 16.25 2.06 6.64
CA LEU A 82 16.34 1.27 7.87
C LEU A 82 17.41 0.17 7.83
N THR A 83 17.86 -0.25 6.66
CA THR A 83 18.87 -1.32 6.51
C THR A 83 20.25 -0.80 6.12
N ARG A 84 20.37 0.49 5.81
CA ARG A 84 21.65 1.09 5.42
C ARG A 84 22.59 1.24 6.61
N ASP A 85 23.71 0.53 6.54
CA ASP A 85 24.87 0.76 7.41
C ASP A 85 25.67 1.98 6.92
N ASP A 86 25.56 3.12 7.61
CA ASP A 86 26.41 4.28 7.34
C ASP A 86 27.63 4.30 8.29
N VAL A 87 28.76 3.80 7.80
CA VAL A 87 30.02 3.75 8.56
C VAL A 87 30.86 4.98 8.23
N GLU A 88 30.72 6.04 9.03
CA GLU A 88 31.46 7.30 8.84
C GLU A 88 32.99 7.13 8.98
N ASP A 89 33.45 6.31 9.93
CA ASP A 89 34.87 6.01 10.16
C ASP A 89 35.14 4.49 10.12
N PRO A 90 35.56 3.96 8.96
CA PRO A 90 35.82 2.53 8.79
C PRO A 90 36.92 1.98 9.70
N GLN A 91 37.91 2.80 10.08
CA GLN A 91 39.04 2.32 10.90
C GLN A 91 38.60 2.11 12.35
N SER A 92 37.90 3.08 12.92
CA SER A 92 37.31 2.94 14.25
C SER A 92 36.32 1.79 14.31
N GLU A 93 35.51 1.61 13.26
CA GLU A 93 34.53 0.53 13.21
C GLU A 93 35.19 -0.86 13.16
N LEU A 94 36.29 -1.01 12.42
CA LEU A 94 37.07 -2.24 12.41
C LEU A 94 37.62 -2.59 13.80
N ILE A 95 38.12 -1.60 14.54
CA ILE A 95 38.61 -1.80 15.92
C ILE A 95 37.46 -2.21 16.85
N LYS A 96 36.28 -1.58 16.73
CA LYS A 96 35.09 -1.96 17.52
C LYS A 96 34.69 -3.41 17.24
N ARG A 97 34.63 -3.82 15.97
CA ARG A 97 34.30 -5.20 15.57
C ARG A 97 35.29 -6.22 16.11
N GLN A 98 36.59 -5.92 16.06
CA GLN A 98 37.62 -6.77 16.66
C GLN A 98 37.49 -6.88 18.18
N ASN A 99 37.24 -5.76 18.87
CA ASN A 99 37.03 -5.75 20.31
C ASN A 99 35.77 -6.53 20.72
N LEU A 100 34.69 -6.42 19.94
CA LEU A 100 33.46 -7.16 20.14
C LEU A 100 33.68 -8.66 19.99
N GLU A 101 34.35 -9.11 18.92
CA GLU A 101 34.67 -10.52 18.70
C GLU A 101 35.53 -11.08 19.84
N ALA A 102 36.55 -10.33 20.26
CA ALA A 102 37.38 -10.70 21.41
C ALA A 102 36.54 -10.79 22.70
N ARG A 103 35.69 -9.80 22.99
CA ARG A 103 34.81 -9.80 24.16
C ARG A 103 33.90 -11.03 24.18
N LEU A 104 33.22 -11.33 23.07
CA LEU A 104 32.33 -12.50 22.96
C LEU A 104 33.09 -13.83 23.09
N SER A 105 34.36 -13.88 22.68
CA SER A 105 35.20 -15.09 22.85
C SER A 105 35.49 -15.41 24.32
N PHE A 106 35.51 -14.40 25.20
CA PHE A 106 35.73 -14.58 26.64
C PHE A 106 34.45 -14.89 27.43
N TYR A 107 33.27 -14.65 26.86
CA TYR A 107 32.00 -14.94 27.53
C TYR A 107 31.82 -16.44 27.72
N SER A 108 31.24 -16.85 28.84
CA SER A 108 30.72 -18.21 29.06
C SER A 108 29.47 -18.48 28.21
N ASN A 109 29.07 -19.74 28.08
CA ASN A 109 27.84 -20.11 27.38
C ASN A 109 26.60 -19.45 28.00
N SER A 110 26.54 -19.37 29.34
CA SER A 110 25.46 -18.67 30.05
C SER A 110 25.41 -17.18 29.72
N GLU A 111 26.56 -16.50 29.68
CA GLU A 111 26.63 -15.07 29.33
C GLU A 111 26.23 -14.83 27.87
N ILE A 112 26.58 -15.73 26.95
CA ILE A 112 26.09 -15.66 25.56
C ILE A 112 24.58 -15.83 25.50
N MET A 113 24.02 -16.80 26.23
CA MET A 113 22.57 -17.02 26.27
C MET A 113 21.83 -15.82 26.84
N ASP A 114 22.35 -15.21 27.90
CA ASP A 114 21.75 -14.01 28.50
C ASP A 114 21.86 -12.80 27.56
N TYR A 115 22.98 -12.65 26.85
CA TYR A 115 23.10 -11.66 25.77
C TYR A 115 21.97 -11.83 24.74
N ILE A 116 21.77 -13.04 24.22
CA ILE A 116 20.75 -13.31 23.21
C ILE A 116 19.34 -12.98 23.73
N ARG A 117 19.06 -13.18 25.02
CA ARG A 117 17.75 -12.91 25.62
C ARG A 117 17.50 -11.43 25.84
N GLU A 118 18.53 -10.69 26.22
CA GLU A 118 18.45 -9.27 26.62
C GLU A 118 18.83 -8.29 25.49
N ALA A 119 19.28 -8.83 24.36
CA ALA A 119 19.65 -8.12 23.16
C ALA A 119 18.58 -7.10 22.71
N ASP A 120 19.01 -5.86 22.57
CA ASP A 120 18.22 -4.77 21.99
C ASP A 120 18.48 -4.69 20.49
N ALA A 121 17.47 -5.02 19.69
CA ALA A 121 17.58 -5.09 18.23
C ALA A 121 17.93 -3.74 17.59
N GLU A 122 17.59 -2.61 18.22
CA GLU A 122 17.93 -1.27 17.72
C GLU A 122 19.43 -0.95 17.89
N LYS A 123 20.15 -1.71 18.72
CA LYS A 123 21.58 -1.49 19.02
C LYS A 123 22.50 -2.54 18.44
N ILE A 124 21.94 -3.61 17.86
CA ILE A 124 22.70 -4.73 17.33
C ILE A 124 22.75 -4.61 15.82
N ASP A 125 23.97 -4.60 15.29
CA ASP A 125 24.20 -4.61 13.85
C ASP A 125 24.24 -6.06 13.31
N VAL A 126 24.26 -6.17 11.98
CA VAL A 126 24.29 -7.47 11.30
C VAL A 126 25.58 -8.25 11.63
N PHE A 127 26.68 -7.55 11.87
CA PHE A 127 27.95 -8.18 12.21
C PHE A 127 27.88 -8.85 13.60
N GLU A 128 27.43 -8.13 14.61
CA GLU A 128 27.22 -8.64 15.96
C GLU A 128 26.21 -9.79 15.97
N LEU A 129 25.10 -9.66 15.24
CA LEU A 129 24.13 -10.75 15.05
C LEU A 129 24.80 -12.01 14.48
N SER A 130 25.71 -11.86 13.51
CA SER A 130 26.43 -12.99 12.91
C SER A 130 27.35 -13.69 13.92
N LEU A 131 27.96 -12.94 14.85
CA LEU A 131 28.79 -13.51 15.92
C LEU A 131 27.93 -14.27 16.93
N LEU A 132 26.77 -13.71 17.31
CA LEU A 132 25.82 -14.39 18.19
C LEU A 132 25.28 -15.68 17.56
N GLN A 133 24.96 -15.66 16.26
CA GLN A 133 24.57 -16.86 15.51
C GLN A 133 25.67 -17.92 15.52
N LYS A 134 26.92 -17.52 15.27
CA LYS A 134 28.07 -18.43 15.30
C LYS A 134 28.26 -19.05 16.68
N ALA A 135 28.11 -18.26 17.75
CA ALA A 135 28.19 -18.76 19.12
C ALA A 135 27.07 -19.75 19.43
N PHE A 136 25.84 -19.45 19.00
CA PHE A 136 24.70 -20.34 19.11
C PHE A 136 24.96 -21.68 18.42
N ASP A 137 25.42 -21.67 17.17
CA ASP A 137 25.61 -22.90 16.37
C ASP A 137 26.80 -23.74 16.83
N GLN A 138 27.90 -23.11 17.27
CA GLN A 138 29.19 -23.79 17.47
C GLN A 138 29.56 -24.03 18.93
N ARG A 139 28.99 -23.27 19.87
CA ARG A 139 29.39 -23.30 21.30
C ARG A 139 28.31 -23.84 22.22
N LEU A 140 27.04 -23.57 21.89
CA LEU A 140 25.92 -24.02 22.69
C LEU A 140 25.56 -25.46 22.35
N SER A 141 25.25 -26.25 23.38
CA SER A 141 24.64 -27.57 23.23
C SER A 141 23.19 -27.46 22.75
N GLU A 142 22.62 -28.55 22.24
CA GLU A 142 21.21 -28.59 21.78
C GLU A 142 20.20 -28.13 22.84
N SER A 143 20.46 -28.47 24.11
CA SER A 143 19.63 -28.03 25.24
C SER A 143 19.70 -26.52 25.45
N GLU A 144 20.90 -25.94 25.38
CA GLU A 144 21.11 -24.50 25.50
C GLU A 144 20.53 -23.74 24.30
N GLN A 145 20.73 -24.26 23.09
CA GLN A 145 20.13 -23.72 21.86
C GLN A 145 18.60 -23.66 21.97
N SER A 146 17.98 -24.75 22.44
CA SER A 146 16.52 -24.81 22.62
C SER A 146 15.99 -23.73 23.57
N GLN A 147 16.79 -23.30 24.56
CA GLN A 147 16.38 -22.28 25.53
C GLN A 147 16.44 -20.85 24.99
N VAL A 148 17.22 -20.57 23.94
CA VAL A 148 17.39 -19.21 23.38
C VAL A 148 17.00 -19.08 21.92
N SER A 149 16.63 -20.19 21.26
CA SER A 149 16.25 -20.22 19.84
C SER A 149 15.15 -19.21 19.49
N PHE A 150 14.13 -19.11 20.35
CA PHE A 150 13.04 -18.13 20.15
C PHE A 150 13.56 -16.68 20.19
N SER A 151 14.35 -16.33 21.21
CA SER A 151 14.94 -14.99 21.36
C SER A 151 15.88 -14.65 20.21
N LEU A 152 16.73 -15.60 19.79
CA LEU A 152 17.63 -15.40 18.66
C LEU A 152 16.86 -15.22 17.35
N THR A 153 15.76 -15.96 17.15
CA THR A 153 14.91 -15.81 15.97
C THR A 153 14.22 -14.44 15.95
N ALA A 154 13.68 -13.99 17.10
CA ALA A 154 13.08 -12.67 17.22
C ALA A 154 14.12 -11.56 16.95
N LEU A 155 15.33 -11.70 17.50
CA LEU A 155 16.43 -10.77 17.27
C LEU A 155 16.83 -10.71 15.78
N LYS A 156 16.98 -11.88 15.13
CA LYS A 156 17.24 -11.95 13.68
C LYS A 156 16.19 -11.22 12.87
N GLN A 157 14.92 -11.44 13.17
CA GLN A 157 13.83 -10.80 12.45
C GLN A 157 13.91 -9.28 12.58
N ALA A 158 14.10 -8.78 13.80
CA ALA A 158 14.15 -7.35 14.06
C ALA A 158 15.38 -6.65 13.45
N VAL A 159 16.56 -7.30 13.47
CA VAL A 159 17.80 -6.73 12.92
C VAL A 159 17.86 -6.82 11.39
N LEU A 160 17.39 -7.92 10.80
CA LEU A 160 17.46 -8.14 9.35
C LEU A 160 16.30 -7.49 8.59
N TYR A 161 15.15 -7.36 9.24
CA TYR A 161 13.93 -6.80 8.64
C TYR A 161 13.33 -5.70 9.54
N PRO A 162 14.10 -4.65 9.89
CA PRO A 162 13.67 -3.60 10.80
C PRO A 162 12.42 -2.85 10.31
N PHE A 163 12.22 -2.81 8.99
CA PHE A 163 11.06 -2.22 8.33
C PHE A 163 9.73 -2.94 8.65
N GLU A 164 9.74 -4.22 9.05
CA GLU A 164 8.50 -4.93 9.41
C GLU A 164 7.85 -4.39 10.70
N ASN A 165 8.60 -3.64 11.51
CA ASN A 165 8.06 -2.95 12.69
C ASN A 165 7.75 -1.47 12.42
N ASN A 166 7.89 -1.01 11.17
CA ASN A 166 7.65 0.37 10.79
C ASN A 166 6.16 0.60 10.46
N GLU A 167 5.48 1.45 11.24
CA GLU A 167 4.05 1.71 11.06
C GLU A 167 3.70 2.31 9.68
N GLU A 168 4.61 3.09 9.09
CA GLU A 168 4.43 3.66 7.75
C GLU A 168 4.50 2.56 6.68
N HIS A 169 5.53 1.70 6.73
CA HIS A 169 5.70 0.55 5.83
C HIS A 169 4.49 -0.38 5.88
N ASP A 170 4.05 -0.78 7.08
CA ASP A 170 2.85 -1.61 7.29
C ASP A 170 1.59 -0.97 6.68
N ASN A 171 1.45 0.36 6.81
CA ASN A 171 0.33 1.07 6.24
C ASN A 171 0.39 1.12 4.72
N LEU A 172 1.57 1.34 4.15
CA LEU A 172 1.80 1.34 2.72
C LEU A 172 1.56 -0.05 2.12
N ALA A 173 2.06 -1.11 2.74
CA ALA A 173 1.83 -2.50 2.34
C ALA A 173 0.33 -2.85 2.35
N TYR A 174 -0.40 -2.45 3.39
CA TYR A 174 -1.85 -2.61 3.43
C TYR A 174 -2.55 -1.87 2.27
N GLN A 175 -2.21 -0.59 2.05
CA GLN A 175 -2.80 0.22 0.97
C GLN A 175 -2.48 -0.35 -0.42
N PHE A 176 -1.25 -0.80 -0.64
CA PHE A 176 -0.82 -1.45 -1.88
C PHE A 176 -1.68 -2.67 -2.18
N ASN A 177 -1.85 -3.55 -1.19
CA ASN A 177 -2.64 -4.78 -1.33
C ASN A 177 -4.11 -4.48 -1.64
N VAL A 178 -4.71 -3.49 -0.98
CA VAL A 178 -6.08 -3.06 -1.27
C VAL A 178 -6.20 -2.55 -2.71
N LEU A 179 -5.33 -1.63 -3.13
CA LEU A 179 -5.36 -1.06 -4.49
C LEU A 179 -5.16 -2.14 -5.56
N ARG A 180 -4.27 -3.10 -5.31
CA ARG A 180 -4.05 -4.25 -6.19
C ARG A 180 -5.28 -5.14 -6.28
N GLN A 181 -5.93 -5.43 -5.16
CA GLN A 181 -7.14 -6.27 -5.11
C GLN A 181 -8.32 -5.63 -5.84
N ILE A 182 -8.47 -4.31 -5.75
CA ILE A 182 -9.49 -3.54 -6.48
C ILE A 182 -9.33 -3.70 -8.00
N GLY A 183 -8.09 -3.85 -8.49
CA GLY A 183 -7.81 -4.09 -9.91
C GLY A 183 -8.06 -2.89 -10.83
N MET A 184 -8.18 -1.67 -10.27
CA MET A 184 -8.43 -0.43 -11.02
C MET A 184 -7.37 -0.17 -12.10
N ALA A 185 -6.11 -0.51 -11.82
CA ALA A 185 -5.01 -0.41 -12.78
C ALA A 185 -5.27 -1.22 -14.07
N ASN A 186 -6.03 -2.32 -13.98
CA ASN A 186 -6.34 -3.18 -15.11
C ASN A 186 -7.69 -2.80 -15.75
N ASN A 187 -8.72 -2.57 -14.93
CA ASN A 187 -10.09 -2.45 -15.39
C ASN A 187 -10.57 -0.99 -15.56
N GLY A 188 -9.92 0.00 -14.96
CA GLY A 188 -10.33 1.41 -15.01
C GLY A 188 -11.68 1.70 -14.35
N SER A 189 -12.17 0.78 -13.50
CA SER A 189 -13.48 0.91 -12.86
C SER A 189 -13.54 2.14 -11.95
N VAL A 190 -14.65 2.85 -12.02
CA VAL A 190 -14.90 4.01 -11.17
C VAL A 190 -15.55 3.54 -9.87
N ILE A 191 -14.98 3.97 -8.74
CA ILE A 191 -15.43 3.59 -7.40
C ILE A 191 -16.00 4.83 -6.72
N THR A 192 -17.26 4.76 -6.35
CA THR A 192 -17.98 5.86 -5.68
C THR A 192 -18.61 5.35 -4.39
N LYS A 193 -19.04 6.26 -3.53
CA LYS A 193 -20.00 5.94 -2.46
C LYS A 193 -21.41 6.28 -2.95
N ASP A 194 -22.40 5.45 -2.64
CA ASP A 194 -23.80 5.80 -2.84
C ASP A 194 -24.32 6.73 -1.73
N ASP A 195 -25.61 7.08 -1.81
CA ASP A 195 -26.26 8.01 -0.87
C ASP A 195 -26.30 7.47 0.58
N GLU A 196 -26.17 6.15 0.76
CA GLU A 196 -26.10 5.47 2.06
C GLU A 196 -24.64 5.26 2.52
N GLY A 197 -23.67 5.66 1.71
CA GLY A 197 -22.24 5.57 2.00
C GLY A 197 -21.60 4.24 1.60
N TYR A 198 -22.32 3.32 0.96
CA TYR A 198 -21.79 2.04 0.49
C TYR A 198 -20.98 2.19 -0.78
N VAL A 199 -19.96 1.35 -0.92
CA VAL A 199 -19.03 1.41 -2.04
C VAL A 199 -19.62 0.75 -3.28
N VAL A 200 -19.66 1.49 -4.38
CA VAL A 200 -20.16 1.06 -5.68
C VAL A 200 -19.02 1.07 -6.68
N ILE A 201 -18.70 -0.10 -7.22
CA ILE A 201 -17.69 -0.30 -8.27
C ILE A 201 -18.42 -0.56 -9.58
N LYS A 202 -18.27 0.34 -10.55
CA LYS A 202 -18.88 0.20 -11.88
C LYS A 202 -17.94 0.72 -12.97
N PRO A 203 -17.82 0.01 -14.11
CA PRO A 203 -17.23 0.57 -15.33
C PRO A 203 -17.90 1.89 -15.72
N LEU A 204 -17.15 2.78 -16.36
CA LEU A 204 -17.70 4.07 -16.77
C LEU A 204 -18.73 3.88 -17.91
N ALA A 205 -18.54 2.88 -18.76
CA ALA A 205 -19.51 2.49 -19.77
C ALA A 205 -20.90 2.17 -19.17
N ASP A 206 -20.95 1.48 -18.03
CA ASP A 206 -22.20 1.17 -17.35
C ASP A 206 -22.85 2.42 -16.74
N ARG A 207 -22.03 3.32 -16.18
CA ARG A 207 -22.50 4.61 -15.66
C ARG A 207 -23.09 5.48 -16.78
N TYR A 208 -22.42 5.55 -17.92
CA TYR A 208 -22.92 6.21 -19.13
C TYR A 208 -24.28 5.64 -19.58
N ASN A 209 -24.38 4.32 -19.70
CA ASN A 209 -25.62 3.65 -20.11
C ASN A 209 -26.77 3.90 -19.12
N ASN A 210 -26.48 3.90 -17.82
CA ASN A 210 -27.46 4.21 -16.78
C ASN A 210 -27.92 5.67 -16.86
N GLN A 211 -26.99 6.59 -17.15
CA GLN A 211 -27.31 8.01 -17.32
C GLN A 211 -28.22 8.27 -18.51
N LEU A 212 -28.01 7.59 -19.64
CA LEU A 212 -28.92 7.66 -20.79
C LEU A 212 -30.32 7.15 -20.46
N LYS A 213 -30.43 6.02 -19.74
CA LYS A 213 -31.72 5.47 -19.29
C LYS A 213 -32.44 6.46 -18.36
N TYR A 214 -31.71 7.04 -17.41
CA TYR A 214 -32.23 8.05 -16.50
C TYR A 214 -32.72 9.30 -17.25
N ALA A 215 -31.92 9.82 -18.18
CA ALA A 215 -32.27 10.99 -18.98
C ALA A 215 -33.55 10.78 -19.80
N LYS A 216 -33.71 9.58 -20.39
CA LYS A 216 -34.92 9.17 -21.10
C LYS A 216 -36.14 9.16 -20.20
N ALA A 217 -36.08 8.45 -19.07
CA ALA A 217 -37.19 8.34 -18.13
C ALA A 217 -37.66 9.71 -17.63
N LYS A 218 -36.72 10.62 -17.32
CA LYS A 218 -37.03 11.98 -16.86
C LYS A 218 -37.72 12.81 -17.94
N LYS A 219 -37.29 12.69 -19.20
CA LYS A 219 -37.90 13.41 -20.34
C LYS A 219 -39.31 12.89 -20.64
N ASP A 220 -39.50 11.58 -20.58
CA ASP A 220 -40.81 10.95 -20.83
C ASP A 220 -41.80 11.25 -19.69
N GLY A 221 -41.37 11.23 -18.43
CA GLY A 221 -42.19 11.64 -17.28
C GLY A 221 -42.60 13.11 -17.32
N ALA A 222 -41.69 14.01 -17.72
CA ALA A 222 -42.00 15.44 -17.88
C ALA A 222 -43.05 15.68 -18.99
N ARG A 223 -43.05 14.87 -20.05
CA ARG A 223 -44.07 14.94 -21.12
C ARG A 223 -45.44 14.49 -20.64
N GLN A 224 -45.52 13.48 -19.76
CA GLN A 224 -46.78 12.98 -19.21
C GLN A 224 -47.43 13.96 -18.23
N GLN A 225 -46.65 14.79 -17.52
CA GLN A 225 -47.17 15.81 -16.61
C GLN A 225 -47.62 17.10 -17.31
N ALA A 226 -47.22 17.30 -18.56
CA ALA A 226 -47.56 18.47 -19.38
C ALA A 226 -48.77 18.25 -20.32
N GLN A 227 -49.34 17.04 -20.32
CA GLN A 227 -50.58 16.66 -21.02
C GLN A 227 -51.74 16.63 -20.04
#